data_AF-A0A132NTD6-F1
#
_entry.id   AF-A0A132NTD6-F1
#
_cell.length_a   1.000
_cell.length_b   1.000
_cell.length_c   1.000
_cell.angle_alpha   90.00
_cell.angle_beta   90.00
_cell.angle_gamma   90.00
#
_symmetry.space_group_name_H-M   'P 1'
#
loop_
_entity.id
_entity.type
_entity.pdbx_description
1 polymer ?
#
loop_
_entity_poly.entity_id
_entity_poly.type
_entity_poly.pdbx_seq_one_letter_code
_entity_poly.pdbx_strand_id
1 'polypeptide(L)'
;MRFCGKTLAVGGYAVLAPAGCGLALPVKSAAMDITVSIRPGYREATTLVLSRNGSPDTAEIPIENTDFYSASDPGSAFAHAACLTLLAYSDATYDRLEITVRTSETKPPGAKLGIGSSAMITVGTIAGLAECIDVRLEEAELFVLSHFSCLLVQGQSSGYDVASVMSQTPIIYKQNGQYHASIYRLAHAARSGSRLSFLVSQLRALACGDVLPSILPVSLPQFHFYLLKSQQQLDKDTSTAKELQRLAPTYANTQSYEQLIKTSATLINALTTRESSIECIKKEIQEYRAAQRSFSAENGVEIEPKEISDLIESLSANSIVVGAMCVGAGGYDAFLCITTSVIAEGTFMGFLVVNITL
;
A
#
# COMPACT_ATOMS: atom_id res chain seq x y z
N MET A 1 -18.68 0.78 -0.64
CA MET A 1 -17.74 1.49 0.26
C MET A 1 -16.82 2.39 -0.56
N ARG A 2 -16.30 3.47 0.02
CA ARG A 2 -15.35 4.37 -0.64
C ARG A 2 -14.05 4.41 0.14
N PHE A 3 -12.93 4.16 -0.52
CA PHE A 3 -11.60 4.21 0.09
C PHE A 3 -10.73 5.23 -0.62
N CYS A 4 -10.02 6.06 0.15
CA CYS A 4 -8.97 6.92 -0.37
C CYS A 4 -7.73 6.10 -0.72
N GLY A 5 -7.03 6.51 -1.77
CA GLY A 5 -5.68 6.06 -2.05
C GLY A 5 -4.74 6.46 -0.91
N LYS A 6 -3.49 6.01 -0.99
CA LYS A 6 -2.48 6.28 0.03
C LYS A 6 -1.13 6.58 -0.57
N THR A 7 -0.24 7.15 0.22
CA THR A 7 1.19 7.21 -0.08
C THR A 7 2.00 6.94 1.17
N LEU A 8 3.10 6.21 1.04
CA LEU A 8 4.09 6.07 2.12
C LEU A 8 5.07 7.23 1.99
N ALA A 9 4.76 8.33 2.64
CA ALA A 9 5.54 9.56 2.59
C ALA A 9 6.96 9.34 3.11
N VAL A 10 7.11 8.59 4.21
CA VAL A 10 8.40 8.21 4.80
C VAL A 10 8.36 6.74 5.19
N GLY A 11 9.50 6.06 5.11
CA GLY A 11 9.66 4.68 5.56
C GLY A 11 9.61 3.64 4.45
N GLY A 12 9.72 4.05 3.18
CA GLY A 12 9.92 3.13 2.06
C GLY A 12 11.06 2.15 2.35
N TYR A 13 10.81 0.85 2.16
CA TYR A 13 11.65 -0.28 2.58
C TYR A 13 11.86 -0.43 4.10
N ALA A 14 12.05 0.66 4.84
CA ALA A 14 12.24 0.63 6.30
C ALA A 14 11.09 -0.07 7.04
N VAL A 15 9.83 0.08 6.58
CA VAL A 15 8.65 -0.59 7.16
C VAL A 15 8.65 -2.12 7.05
N LEU A 16 9.57 -2.72 6.29
CA LEU A 16 9.77 -4.17 6.23
C LEU A 16 10.56 -4.69 7.43
N ALA A 17 11.28 -3.81 8.14
CA ALA A 17 12.03 -4.20 9.33
C ALA A 17 11.09 -4.57 10.47
N PRO A 18 11.46 -5.54 11.34
CA PRO A 18 10.69 -5.92 12.52
C PRO A 18 10.21 -4.78 13.43
N ALA A 19 10.97 -3.68 13.50
CA ALA A 19 10.63 -2.46 14.23
C ALA A 19 10.61 -1.22 13.32
N GLY A 20 10.46 -1.45 12.01
CA GLY A 20 10.39 -0.42 11.00
C GLY A 20 9.19 0.49 11.20
N CYS A 21 9.32 1.76 10.84
CA CYS A 21 8.21 2.70 10.90
C CYS A 21 8.05 3.47 9.59
N GLY A 22 6.83 3.94 9.35
CA GLY A 22 6.47 4.70 8.17
C GLY A 22 5.39 5.72 8.45
N LEU A 23 5.42 6.82 7.73
CA LEU A 23 4.36 7.82 7.71
C LEU A 23 3.53 7.61 6.45
N ALA A 24 2.29 7.17 6.62
CA ALA A 24 1.36 6.99 5.51
C ALA A 24 0.33 8.12 5.49
N LEU A 25 0.10 8.69 4.31
CA LEU A 25 -0.85 9.78 4.10
C LEU A 25 -1.96 9.33 3.13
N PRO A 26 -3.25 9.54 3.46
CA PRO A 26 -4.35 9.28 2.54
C PRO A 26 -4.39 10.32 1.42
N VAL A 27 -4.63 9.88 0.20
CA VAL A 27 -4.75 10.71 -1.00
C VAL A 27 -6.24 10.80 -1.36
N LYS A 28 -6.97 11.69 -0.70
CA LYS A 28 -8.45 11.79 -0.82
C LYS A 28 -8.95 12.06 -2.24
N SER A 29 -8.16 12.79 -3.04
CA SER A 29 -8.47 13.06 -4.46
C SER A 29 -8.39 11.82 -5.35
N ALA A 30 -7.76 10.75 -4.87
CA ALA A 30 -7.57 9.50 -5.59
C ALA A 30 -8.32 8.38 -4.86
N ALA A 31 -9.64 8.44 -4.85
CA ALA A 31 -10.50 7.47 -4.17
C ALA A 31 -11.02 6.39 -5.15
N MET A 32 -11.44 5.27 -4.58
CA MET A 32 -12.09 4.19 -5.30
C MET A 32 -13.38 3.82 -4.56
N ASP A 33 -14.52 3.88 -5.25
CA ASP A 33 -15.73 3.23 -4.74
C ASP A 33 -15.68 1.76 -5.15
N ILE A 34 -15.96 0.90 -4.18
CA ILE A 34 -16.00 -0.54 -4.33
C ILE A 34 -17.38 -1.01 -3.93
N THR A 35 -18.03 -1.73 -4.85
CA THR A 35 -19.31 -2.40 -4.61
C THR A 35 -19.11 -3.88 -4.81
N VAL A 36 -19.49 -4.66 -3.80
CA VAL A 36 -19.54 -6.12 -3.86
C VAL A 36 -21.01 -6.54 -3.87
N SER A 37 -21.34 -7.54 -4.66
CA SER A 37 -22.67 -8.16 -4.66
C SER A 37 -22.56 -9.64 -4.96
N ILE A 38 -23.46 -10.44 -4.39
CA ILE A 38 -23.53 -11.87 -4.64
C ILE A 38 -24.86 -12.23 -5.31
N ARG A 39 -24.84 -13.25 -6.15
CA ARG A 39 -26.03 -13.89 -6.73
C ARG A 39 -25.85 -15.40 -6.76
N PRO A 40 -26.93 -16.19 -6.81
CA PRO A 40 -26.84 -17.58 -7.23
C PRO A 40 -26.19 -17.63 -8.61
N GLY A 41 -25.07 -18.32 -8.69
CA GLY A 41 -24.32 -18.60 -9.89
C GLY A 41 -24.99 -19.71 -10.70
N TYR A 42 -24.99 -19.54 -12.02
CA TYR A 42 -25.57 -20.52 -12.95
C TYR A 42 -24.56 -21.58 -13.40
N ARG A 43 -23.28 -21.43 -13.01
CA ARG A 43 -22.18 -22.32 -13.36
C ARG A 43 -21.97 -23.39 -12.29
N GLU A 44 -21.21 -24.43 -12.62
CA GLU A 44 -20.88 -25.53 -11.71
C GLU A 44 -19.95 -25.12 -10.56
N ALA A 45 -19.31 -23.94 -10.65
CA ALA A 45 -18.38 -23.40 -9.66
C ALA A 45 -18.75 -21.96 -9.27
N THR A 46 -18.26 -21.52 -8.10
CA THR A 46 -18.27 -20.11 -7.71
C THR A 46 -17.45 -19.30 -8.71
N THR A 47 -17.91 -18.11 -9.10
CA THR A 47 -17.30 -17.26 -10.12
C THR A 47 -17.11 -15.85 -9.57
N LEU A 48 -15.92 -15.29 -9.72
CA LEU A 48 -15.65 -13.86 -9.50
C LEU A 48 -15.84 -13.10 -10.82
N VAL A 49 -16.69 -12.09 -10.81
CA VAL A 49 -16.89 -11.13 -11.91
C VAL A 49 -16.29 -9.80 -11.50
N LEU A 50 -15.13 -9.44 -12.07
CA LEU A 50 -14.51 -8.14 -11.84
C LEU A 50 -14.89 -7.18 -12.96
N SER A 51 -15.57 -6.09 -12.60
CA SER A 51 -15.97 -5.03 -13.53
C SER A 51 -15.35 -3.70 -13.11
N ARG A 52 -14.66 -3.06 -14.05
CA ARG A 52 -14.02 -1.75 -13.84
C ARG A 52 -14.81 -0.69 -14.58
N ASN A 53 -15.12 0.42 -13.91
CA ASN A 53 -15.87 1.48 -14.54
C ASN A 53 -15.10 2.04 -15.75
N GLY A 54 -15.77 2.16 -16.90
CA GLY A 54 -15.15 2.60 -18.17
C GLY A 54 -14.44 1.50 -18.97
N SER A 55 -14.47 0.24 -18.53
CA SER A 55 -14.01 -0.93 -19.30
C SER A 55 -15.20 -1.80 -19.70
N PRO A 56 -15.39 -2.15 -20.99
CA PRO A 56 -16.39 -3.14 -21.39
C PRO A 56 -16.00 -4.56 -20.94
N ASP A 57 -14.73 -4.78 -20.63
CA ASP A 57 -14.20 -6.09 -20.24
C ASP A 57 -14.57 -6.42 -18.79
N THR A 58 -15.31 -7.51 -18.63
CA THR A 58 -15.51 -8.20 -17.34
C THR A 58 -14.61 -9.41 -17.29
N ALA A 59 -13.78 -9.53 -16.25
CA ALA A 59 -13.03 -10.76 -16.01
C ALA A 59 -13.90 -11.72 -15.20
N GLU A 60 -14.21 -12.89 -15.78
CA GLU A 60 -14.86 -14.01 -15.10
C GLU A 60 -13.79 -15.02 -14.67
N ILE A 61 -13.70 -15.29 -13.38
CA ILE A 61 -12.67 -16.16 -12.82
C ILE A 61 -13.37 -17.29 -12.07
N PRO A 62 -13.36 -18.53 -12.61
CA PRO A 62 -13.83 -19.69 -11.89
C PRO A 62 -13.00 -19.90 -10.61
N ILE A 63 -13.68 -20.07 -9.49
CA ILE A 63 -13.09 -20.47 -8.23
C ILE A 63 -13.36 -21.97 -8.08
N GLU A 64 -12.56 -22.77 -8.77
CA GLU A 64 -12.71 -24.23 -8.82
C GLU A 64 -12.52 -24.89 -7.46
N ASN A 65 -11.64 -24.32 -6.63
CA ASN A 65 -11.44 -24.74 -5.25
C ASN A 65 -11.19 -23.52 -4.36
N THR A 66 -12.20 -23.15 -3.59
CA THR A 66 -12.15 -21.99 -2.68
C THR A 66 -11.13 -22.14 -1.55
N ASP A 67 -10.63 -23.36 -1.33
CA ASP A 67 -9.73 -23.68 -0.22
C ASP A 67 -8.24 -23.65 -0.59
N PHE A 68 -7.89 -23.41 -1.85
CA PHE A 68 -6.49 -23.27 -2.28
C PHE A 68 -6.26 -21.92 -2.95
N TYR A 69 -5.11 -21.34 -2.66
CA TYR A 69 -4.65 -20.18 -3.42
C TYR A 69 -4.21 -20.61 -4.82
N SER A 70 -4.86 -20.06 -5.84
CA SER A 70 -4.41 -20.10 -7.23
C SER A 70 -4.09 -18.68 -7.70
N ALA A 71 -2.94 -18.53 -8.35
CA ALA A 71 -2.60 -17.29 -9.01
C ALA A 71 -3.59 -17.05 -10.15
N SER A 72 -4.17 -15.85 -10.21
CA SER A 72 -5.01 -15.41 -11.32
C SER A 72 -4.33 -14.28 -12.09
N ASP A 73 -4.99 -13.80 -13.14
CA ASP A 73 -4.45 -12.72 -13.96
C ASP A 73 -4.08 -11.49 -13.10
N PRO A 74 -2.99 -10.77 -13.43
CA PRO A 74 -2.54 -9.62 -12.65
C PRO A 74 -3.62 -8.56 -12.41
N GLY A 75 -4.59 -8.44 -13.33
CA GLY A 75 -5.71 -7.52 -13.21
C GLY A 75 -6.72 -7.88 -12.12
N SER A 76 -6.82 -9.14 -11.73
CA SER A 76 -7.83 -9.64 -10.79
C SER A 76 -7.27 -10.28 -9.53
N ALA A 77 -5.95 -10.52 -9.49
CA ALA A 77 -5.27 -11.26 -8.43
C ALA A 77 -5.66 -10.82 -7.00
N PHE A 78 -5.74 -9.52 -6.74
CA PHE A 78 -6.09 -9.00 -5.40
C PHE A 78 -7.54 -9.26 -4.99
N ALA A 79 -8.50 -9.00 -5.89
CA ALA A 79 -9.91 -9.28 -5.63
C ALA A 79 -10.16 -10.79 -5.49
N HIS A 80 -9.47 -11.60 -6.31
CA HIS A 80 -9.52 -13.05 -6.24
C HIS A 80 -8.98 -13.59 -4.92
N ALA A 81 -7.78 -13.18 -4.51
CA ALA A 81 -7.18 -13.58 -3.24
C ALA A 81 -8.03 -13.14 -2.02
N ALA A 82 -8.64 -11.96 -2.08
CA ALA A 82 -9.57 -11.46 -1.08
C ALA A 82 -10.82 -12.36 -0.95
N CYS A 83 -11.44 -12.73 -2.08
CA CYS A 83 -12.59 -13.64 -2.09
C CYS A 83 -12.23 -15.01 -1.49
N LEU A 84 -11.15 -15.64 -1.97
CA LEU A 84 -10.67 -16.92 -1.46
C LEU A 84 -10.44 -16.89 0.05
N THR A 85 -9.72 -15.88 0.52
CA THR A 85 -9.36 -15.72 1.94
C THR A 85 -10.61 -15.62 2.81
N LEU A 86 -11.59 -14.79 2.42
CA LEU A 86 -12.80 -14.63 3.23
C LEU A 86 -13.72 -15.87 3.17
N LEU A 87 -13.89 -16.47 1.99
CA LEU A 87 -14.70 -17.67 1.85
C LEU A 87 -14.14 -18.81 2.72
N ALA A 88 -12.83 -19.04 2.69
CA ALA A 88 -12.17 -20.00 3.57
C ALA A 88 -12.32 -19.64 5.05
N TYR A 89 -12.22 -18.34 5.40
CA TYR A 89 -12.33 -17.86 6.78
C TYR A 89 -13.73 -18.02 7.38
N SER A 90 -14.77 -17.93 6.55
CA SER A 90 -16.18 -18.03 6.99
C SER A 90 -16.60 -19.42 7.47
N ASP A 91 -15.81 -20.46 7.17
CA ASP A 91 -16.10 -21.87 7.48
C ASP A 91 -17.46 -22.37 6.94
N ALA A 92 -18.03 -21.63 5.99
CA ALA A 92 -19.29 -21.96 5.33
C ALA A 92 -19.05 -22.45 3.90
N THR A 93 -19.79 -23.47 3.50
CA THR A 93 -19.80 -23.96 2.12
C THR A 93 -20.77 -23.12 1.29
N TYR A 94 -20.24 -22.38 0.34
CA TYR A 94 -21.03 -21.65 -0.63
C TYR A 94 -20.98 -22.34 -1.99
N ASP A 95 -22.08 -22.96 -2.37
CA ASP A 95 -22.20 -23.58 -3.69
C ASP A 95 -22.65 -22.55 -4.71
N ARG A 96 -21.89 -22.48 -5.82
CA ARG A 96 -22.27 -21.74 -7.04
C ARG A 96 -22.62 -20.29 -6.73
N LEU A 97 -21.70 -19.51 -6.19
CA LEU A 97 -21.91 -18.06 -6.08
C LEU A 97 -21.35 -17.32 -7.30
N GLU A 98 -22.07 -16.31 -7.77
CA GLU A 98 -21.50 -15.26 -8.61
C GLU A 98 -21.19 -14.07 -7.71
N ILE A 99 -19.90 -13.82 -7.48
CA ILE A 99 -19.42 -12.67 -6.69
C ILE A 99 -19.01 -11.59 -7.68
N THR A 100 -19.73 -10.48 -7.71
CA THR A 100 -19.38 -9.33 -8.54
C THR A 100 -18.68 -8.26 -7.72
N VAL A 101 -17.48 -7.84 -8.15
CA VAL A 101 -16.73 -6.71 -7.60
C VAL A 101 -16.70 -5.60 -8.66
N ARG A 102 -17.25 -4.43 -8.32
CA ARG A 102 -17.25 -3.23 -9.18
C ARG A 102 -16.39 -2.14 -8.58
N THR A 103 -15.55 -1.51 -9.40
CA THR A 103 -14.71 -0.39 -8.97
C THR A 103 -14.92 0.88 -9.80
N SER A 104 -15.05 2.05 -9.15
CA SER A 104 -15.01 3.37 -9.78
C SER A 104 -13.58 3.92 -9.66
N GLU A 105 -12.69 3.58 -10.59
CA GLU A 105 -11.36 4.20 -10.54
C GLU A 105 -11.45 5.67 -10.98
N THR A 106 -11.21 6.60 -10.05
CA THR A 106 -10.85 7.98 -10.42
C THR A 106 -9.32 8.07 -10.52
N LYS A 107 -8.73 7.39 -11.51
CA LYS A 107 -7.33 7.65 -11.85
C LYS A 107 -7.26 9.01 -12.55
N PRO A 108 -6.34 9.93 -12.18
CA PRO A 108 -5.93 10.93 -13.15
C PRO A 108 -5.43 10.17 -14.40
N PRO A 109 -5.84 10.57 -15.62
CA PRO A 109 -5.64 9.77 -16.82
C PRO A 109 -4.16 9.44 -17.06
N GLY A 110 -3.88 8.16 -17.32
CA GLY A 110 -2.62 7.70 -17.92
C GLY A 110 -1.42 7.43 -16.99
N ALA A 111 -1.46 7.75 -15.69
CA ALA A 111 -0.27 7.64 -14.83
C ALA A 111 -0.46 6.74 -13.60
N LYS A 112 0.47 5.81 -13.39
CA LYS A 112 0.63 5.11 -12.11
C LYS A 112 1.32 6.04 -11.11
N LEU A 113 0.61 6.34 -10.02
CA LEU A 113 1.05 7.27 -8.98
C LEU A 113 1.50 6.58 -7.69
N GLY A 114 1.51 5.24 -7.64
CA GLY A 114 1.83 4.50 -6.41
C GLY A 114 0.74 4.55 -5.32
N ILE A 115 -0.49 4.96 -5.65
CA ILE A 115 -1.56 5.27 -4.69
C ILE A 115 -2.19 4.08 -3.95
N GLY A 116 -1.70 2.85 -4.15
CA GLY A 116 -2.16 1.69 -3.36
C GLY A 116 -3.51 1.10 -3.75
N SER A 117 -3.88 1.13 -5.04
CA SER A 117 -5.14 0.54 -5.54
C SER A 117 -5.33 -0.94 -5.15
N SER A 118 -4.24 -1.70 -4.99
CA SER A 118 -4.27 -3.10 -4.54
C SER A 118 -4.82 -3.26 -3.12
N ALA A 119 -4.44 -2.39 -2.19
CA ALA A 119 -4.94 -2.45 -0.82
C ALA A 119 -6.41 -2.03 -0.76
N MET A 120 -6.80 -0.98 -1.50
CA MET A 120 -8.20 -0.54 -1.59
C MET A 120 -9.11 -1.68 -2.08
N ILE A 121 -8.80 -2.28 -3.23
CA ILE A 121 -9.62 -3.37 -3.77
C ILE A 121 -9.67 -4.57 -2.85
N THR A 122 -8.56 -4.90 -2.17
CA THR A 122 -8.50 -6.02 -1.23
C THR A 122 -9.39 -5.78 -0.02
N VAL A 123 -9.22 -4.65 0.68
CA VAL A 123 -10.01 -4.29 1.86
C VAL A 123 -11.49 -4.20 1.51
N GLY A 124 -11.83 -3.50 0.41
CA GLY A 124 -13.22 -3.35 -0.02
C GLY A 124 -13.87 -4.65 -0.50
N THR A 125 -13.10 -5.57 -1.07
CA THR A 125 -13.62 -6.89 -1.45
C THR A 125 -13.93 -7.72 -0.20
N ILE A 126 -13.01 -7.78 0.77
CA ILE A 126 -13.23 -8.54 2.01
C ILE A 126 -14.40 -7.96 2.80
N ALA A 127 -14.39 -6.66 3.08
CA ALA A 127 -15.45 -6.03 3.85
C ALA A 127 -16.83 -6.17 3.17
N GLY A 128 -16.89 -5.98 1.84
CA GLY A 128 -18.16 -6.02 1.11
C GLY A 128 -18.70 -7.43 0.92
N LEU A 129 -17.81 -8.41 0.70
CA LEU A 129 -18.22 -9.80 0.64
C LEU A 129 -18.65 -10.30 2.02
N ALA A 130 -17.98 -9.87 3.10
CA ALA A 130 -18.35 -10.25 4.48
C ALA A 130 -19.76 -9.77 4.82
N GLU A 131 -20.11 -8.54 4.43
CA GLU A 131 -21.47 -8.02 4.53
C GLU A 131 -22.47 -8.84 3.71
N CYS A 132 -22.14 -9.21 2.47
CA CYS A 132 -23.02 -9.99 1.60
C CYS A 132 -23.34 -11.39 2.15
N ILE A 133 -22.41 -12.00 2.89
CA ILE A 133 -22.54 -13.37 3.44
C ILE A 133 -22.79 -13.39 4.96
N ASP A 134 -23.12 -12.24 5.56
CA ASP A 134 -23.40 -12.07 7.00
C ASP A 134 -22.28 -12.55 7.93
N VAL A 135 -21.02 -12.36 7.52
CA VAL A 135 -19.84 -12.59 8.36
C VAL A 135 -19.45 -11.28 9.03
N ARG A 136 -19.51 -11.23 10.36
CA ARG A 136 -19.02 -10.10 11.14
C ARG A 136 -17.51 -10.20 11.33
N LEU A 137 -16.79 -9.15 10.95
CA LEU A 137 -15.35 -9.04 11.13
C LEU A 137 -15.03 -7.90 12.09
N GLU A 138 -14.17 -8.16 13.07
CA GLU A 138 -13.53 -7.09 13.83
C GLU A 138 -12.48 -6.37 12.97
N GLU A 139 -12.10 -5.14 13.36
CA GLU A 139 -11.10 -4.35 12.63
C GLU A 139 -9.76 -5.10 12.51
N ALA A 140 -9.31 -5.76 13.57
CA ALA A 140 -8.12 -6.58 13.55
C ALA A 140 -8.20 -7.73 12.53
N GLU A 141 -9.36 -8.38 12.43
CA GLU A 141 -9.57 -9.48 11.49
C GLU A 141 -9.58 -8.97 10.05
N LEU A 142 -10.27 -7.86 9.78
CA LEU A 142 -10.25 -7.22 8.47
C LEU A 142 -8.82 -6.84 8.06
N PHE A 143 -8.02 -6.30 8.98
CA PHE A 143 -6.62 -5.99 8.73
C PHE A 143 -5.80 -7.25 8.40
N VAL A 144 -5.88 -8.29 9.23
CA VAL A 144 -5.12 -9.54 9.04
C VAL A 144 -5.48 -10.23 7.73
N LEU A 145 -6.77 -10.37 7.42
CA LEU A 145 -7.24 -11.03 6.20
C LEU A 145 -6.86 -10.21 4.95
N SER A 146 -6.93 -8.88 5.02
CA SER A 146 -6.53 -8.01 3.92
C SER A 146 -5.03 -8.04 3.68
N HIS A 147 -4.22 -8.00 4.74
CA HIS A 147 -2.76 -8.09 4.63
C HIS A 147 -2.33 -9.47 4.10
N PHE A 148 -2.91 -10.55 4.63
CA PHE A 148 -2.70 -11.91 4.13
C PHE A 148 -3.02 -12.01 2.64
N SER A 149 -4.17 -11.49 2.21
CA SER A 149 -4.58 -11.48 0.79
C SER A 149 -3.60 -10.71 -0.10
N CYS A 150 -3.08 -9.57 0.37
CA CYS A 150 -2.04 -8.83 -0.36
C CYS A 150 -0.75 -9.64 -0.49
N LEU A 151 -0.32 -10.33 0.58
CA LEU A 151 0.86 -11.21 0.58
C LEU A 151 0.69 -12.41 -0.35
N LEU A 152 -0.52 -12.99 -0.43
CA LEU A 152 -0.81 -14.08 -1.36
C LEU A 152 -0.52 -13.68 -2.80
N VAL A 153 -0.76 -12.43 -3.19
CA VAL A 153 -0.47 -11.93 -4.55
C VAL A 153 0.98 -11.46 -4.69
N GLN A 154 1.42 -10.56 -3.82
CA GLN A 154 2.68 -9.82 -3.97
C GLN A 154 3.91 -10.62 -3.51
N GLY A 155 3.72 -11.61 -2.63
CA GLY A 155 4.80 -12.34 -1.98
C GLY A 155 5.50 -11.56 -0.86
N GLN A 156 5.54 -10.23 -0.94
CA GLN A 156 6.08 -9.34 0.09
C GLN A 156 5.17 -8.12 0.29
N SER A 157 4.87 -7.80 1.54
CA SER A 157 4.13 -6.59 1.95
C SER A 157 4.41 -6.33 3.43
N SER A 158 4.45 -5.07 3.85
CA SER A 158 4.55 -4.73 5.28
C SER A 158 3.19 -4.62 5.95
N GLY A 159 2.10 -4.48 5.20
CA GLY A 159 0.74 -4.23 5.71
C GLY A 159 0.40 -2.75 5.95
N TYR A 160 1.34 -1.82 5.77
CA TYR A 160 1.09 -0.38 5.98
C TYR A 160 -0.02 0.16 5.08
N ASP A 161 -0.13 -0.39 3.87
CA ASP A 161 -1.06 0.06 2.85
C ASP A 161 -2.50 -0.31 3.21
N VAL A 162 -2.69 -1.53 3.73
CA VAL A 162 -3.94 -1.97 4.36
C VAL A 162 -4.28 -1.08 5.54
N ALA A 163 -3.33 -0.86 6.48
CA ALA A 163 -3.57 0.00 7.64
C ALA A 163 -3.98 1.43 7.25
N SER A 164 -3.32 2.01 6.24
CA SER A 164 -3.64 3.36 5.75
C SER A 164 -5.02 3.41 5.08
N VAL A 165 -5.38 2.38 4.30
CA VAL A 165 -6.72 2.25 3.68
C VAL A 165 -7.80 2.07 4.75
N MET A 166 -7.54 1.35 5.83
CA MET A 166 -8.53 1.20 6.90
C MET A 166 -8.68 2.48 7.72
N SER A 167 -7.57 3.15 8.04
CA SER A 167 -7.60 4.36 8.86
C SER A 167 -8.21 5.58 8.16
N GLN A 168 -8.01 5.71 6.83
CA GLN A 168 -8.45 6.89 6.04
C GLN A 168 -7.93 8.25 6.56
N THR A 169 -7.01 8.25 7.52
CA THR A 169 -6.35 9.41 8.11
C THR A 169 -4.83 9.24 8.03
N PRO A 170 -4.04 10.31 8.23
CA PRO A 170 -2.59 10.18 8.31
C PRO A 170 -2.21 9.31 9.51
N ILE A 171 -1.32 8.34 9.31
CA ILE A 171 -0.87 7.42 10.36
C ILE A 171 0.63 7.29 10.40
N ILE A 172 1.17 7.11 11.60
CA ILE A 172 2.45 6.43 11.80
C ILE A 172 2.14 4.93 11.91
N TYR A 173 2.68 4.16 10.98
CA TYR A 173 2.68 2.71 11.04
C TYR A 173 3.99 2.22 11.64
N LYS A 174 3.93 1.39 12.69
CA LYS A 174 5.11 0.71 13.25
C LYS A 174 4.91 -0.79 13.14
N GLN A 175 5.83 -1.44 12.43
CA GLN A 175 5.82 -2.88 12.23
C GLN A 175 6.05 -3.61 13.56
N ASN A 176 5.46 -4.79 13.68
CA ASN A 176 5.79 -5.75 14.72
C ASN A 176 6.43 -6.99 14.07
N GLY A 177 7.66 -7.30 14.47
CA GLY A 177 8.44 -8.39 13.90
C GLY A 177 7.80 -9.77 14.04
N GLN A 178 7.17 -10.05 15.18
CA GLN A 178 6.54 -11.34 15.45
C GLN A 178 5.30 -11.53 14.57
N TYR A 179 4.48 -10.50 14.44
CA TYR A 179 3.36 -10.51 13.51
C TYR A 179 3.83 -10.63 12.07
N HIS A 180 4.79 -9.80 11.64
CA HIS A 180 5.29 -9.80 10.28
C HIS A 180 5.85 -11.17 9.87
N ALA A 181 6.67 -11.80 10.72
CA ALA A 181 7.20 -13.14 10.47
C ALA A 181 6.08 -14.20 10.42
N SER A 182 5.09 -14.09 11.31
CA SER A 182 3.99 -15.04 11.37
C SER A 182 3.08 -14.97 10.16
N ILE A 183 2.62 -13.77 9.77
CA ILE A 183 1.73 -13.59 8.62
C ILE A 183 2.44 -13.96 7.30
N TYR A 184 3.73 -13.65 7.18
CA TYR A 184 4.54 -14.04 6.02
C TYR A 184 4.68 -15.56 5.91
N ARG A 185 4.93 -16.26 7.03
CA ARG A 185 4.98 -17.73 7.06
C ARG A 185 3.65 -18.36 6.63
N LEU A 186 2.52 -17.82 7.09
CA LEU A 186 1.20 -18.30 6.68
C LEU A 186 0.97 -18.09 5.18
N ALA A 187 1.28 -16.89 4.67
CA ALA A 187 1.11 -16.58 3.26
C ALA A 187 2.02 -17.46 2.38
N HIS A 188 3.25 -17.73 2.82
CA HIS A 188 4.15 -18.67 2.16
C HIS A 188 3.58 -20.09 2.15
N ALA A 189 3.04 -20.57 3.28
CA ALA A 189 2.43 -21.90 3.36
C ALA A 189 1.25 -22.05 2.38
N ALA A 190 0.36 -21.06 2.30
CA ALA A 190 -0.74 -21.03 1.34
C ALA A 190 -0.24 -21.05 -0.12
N ARG A 191 0.74 -20.19 -0.44
CA ARG A 191 1.36 -20.14 -1.78
C ARG A 191 2.10 -21.43 -2.15
N SER A 192 2.53 -22.21 -1.17
CA SER A 192 3.17 -23.52 -1.32
C SER A 192 2.17 -24.68 -1.32
N GLY A 193 0.86 -24.41 -1.38
CA GLY A 193 -0.19 -25.42 -1.54
C GLY A 193 -0.88 -25.86 -0.24
N SER A 194 -0.69 -25.14 0.87
CA SER A 194 -1.50 -25.39 2.07
C SER A 194 -2.94 -24.93 1.84
N ARG A 195 -3.90 -25.69 2.37
CA ARG A 195 -5.32 -25.31 2.39
C ARG A 195 -5.51 -24.05 3.23
N LEU A 196 -6.30 -23.11 2.74
CA LEU A 196 -6.61 -21.85 3.41
C LEU A 196 -7.37 -22.10 4.72
N SER A 197 -8.32 -23.04 4.71
CA SER A 197 -9.10 -23.50 5.88
C SER A 197 -8.20 -23.95 7.03
N PHE A 198 -7.06 -24.61 6.74
CA PHE A 198 -6.11 -25.04 7.76
C PHE A 198 -5.35 -23.89 8.41
N LEU A 199 -5.27 -22.74 7.75
CA LEU A 199 -4.58 -21.55 8.24
C LEU A 199 -5.50 -20.60 9.01
N VAL A 200 -6.84 -20.78 8.90
CA VAL A 200 -7.84 -19.87 9.50
C VAL A 200 -7.66 -19.71 11.01
N SER A 201 -7.42 -20.80 11.73
CA SER A 201 -7.21 -20.75 13.20
C SER A 201 -5.99 -19.89 13.57
N GLN A 202 -4.93 -19.94 12.76
CA GLN A 202 -3.71 -19.16 12.97
C GLN A 202 -3.92 -17.69 12.58
N LEU A 203 -4.69 -17.41 11.53
CA LEU A 203 -5.07 -16.05 11.15
C LEU A 203 -5.94 -15.39 12.25
N ARG A 204 -6.91 -16.13 12.80
CA ARG A 204 -7.72 -15.68 13.95
C ARG A 204 -6.84 -15.39 15.17
N ALA A 205 -5.91 -16.27 15.49
CA ALA A 205 -4.98 -16.07 16.61
C ALA A 205 -4.11 -14.81 16.43
N LEU A 206 -3.71 -14.47 15.20
CA LEU A 206 -3.00 -13.22 14.92
C LEU A 206 -3.87 -11.99 15.10
N ALA A 207 -5.15 -12.06 14.76
CA ALA A 207 -6.09 -10.95 14.93
C ALA A 207 -6.45 -10.69 16.40
N CYS A 208 -6.53 -11.74 17.22
CA CYS A 208 -6.82 -11.62 18.65
C CYS A 208 -5.59 -11.31 19.53
N GLY A 209 -4.38 -11.34 18.98
CA GLY A 209 -3.13 -11.24 19.75
C GLY A 209 -2.59 -9.82 19.88
N ASP A 210 -1.76 -9.59 20.90
CA ASP A 210 -1.10 -8.29 21.18
C ASP A 210 0.11 -7.99 20.27
N VAL A 211 0.26 -8.74 19.18
CA VAL A 211 1.42 -8.65 18.28
C VAL A 211 1.12 -7.82 17.03
N LEU A 212 -0.09 -7.28 16.86
CA LEU A 212 -0.41 -6.47 15.69
C LEU A 212 0.52 -5.24 15.56
N PRO A 213 0.74 -4.75 14.33
CA PRO A 213 1.44 -3.50 14.10
C PRO A 213 0.76 -2.33 14.82
N SER A 214 1.54 -1.38 15.32
CA SER A 214 0.99 -0.18 15.93
C SER A 214 0.61 0.84 14.86
N ILE A 215 -0.65 1.28 14.91
CA ILE A 215 -1.22 2.28 14.00
C ILE A 215 -1.57 3.50 14.84
N LEU A 216 -0.84 4.60 14.64
CA LEU A 216 -1.02 5.82 15.41
C LEU A 216 -1.51 6.94 14.49
N PRO A 217 -2.76 7.41 14.62
CA PRO A 217 -3.23 8.59 13.91
C PRO A 217 -2.38 9.82 14.24
N VAL A 218 -2.06 10.63 13.22
CA VAL A 218 -1.29 11.85 13.39
C VAL A 218 -1.93 13.02 12.65
N SER A 219 -1.70 14.22 13.17
CA SER A 219 -2.15 15.48 12.56
C SER A 219 -0.93 16.28 12.14
N LEU A 220 -0.89 16.71 10.88
CA LEU A 220 0.22 17.49 10.30
C LEU A 220 -0.29 18.84 9.72
N PRO A 221 -0.97 19.69 10.52
CA PRO A 221 -1.64 20.88 10.01
C PRO A 221 -0.67 21.97 9.53
N GLN A 222 0.60 21.89 9.91
CA GLN A 222 1.63 22.86 9.57
C GLN A 222 2.22 22.66 8.16
N PHE A 223 1.84 21.59 7.46
CA PHE A 223 2.36 21.25 6.14
C PHE A 223 1.26 20.97 5.14
N HIS A 224 1.54 21.28 3.88
CA HIS A 224 0.76 20.81 2.75
C HIS A 224 1.58 19.84 1.92
N PHE A 225 0.96 18.74 1.52
CA PHE A 225 1.60 17.62 0.87
C PHE A 225 1.06 17.44 -0.55
N TYR A 226 1.96 17.24 -1.51
CA TYR A 226 1.61 17.03 -2.91
C TYR A 226 2.38 15.84 -3.45
N LEU A 227 1.72 14.96 -4.20
CA LEU A 227 2.41 14.04 -5.10
C LEU A 227 2.66 14.75 -6.43
N LEU A 228 3.90 14.71 -6.88
CA LEU A 228 4.33 15.27 -8.16
C LEU A 228 4.83 14.15 -9.06
N LYS A 229 4.39 14.13 -10.30
CA LYS A 229 4.95 13.26 -11.35
C LYS A 229 5.24 14.12 -12.58
N SER A 230 6.44 14.00 -13.14
CA SER A 230 6.81 14.76 -14.34
C SER A 230 5.90 14.40 -15.52
N GLN A 231 5.40 15.41 -16.23
CA GLN A 231 4.60 15.20 -17.44
C GLN A 231 5.38 14.48 -18.55
N GLN A 232 6.72 14.59 -18.54
CA GLN A 232 7.61 13.91 -19.48
C GLN A 232 7.87 12.44 -19.12
N GLN A 233 7.41 11.99 -17.95
CA GLN A 233 7.64 10.63 -17.42
C GLN A 233 6.32 9.96 -17.00
N LEU A 234 5.18 10.37 -17.57
CA LEU A 234 3.87 9.81 -17.21
C LEU A 234 3.75 8.32 -17.53
N ASP A 235 4.44 7.88 -18.58
CA ASP A 235 4.51 6.51 -19.09
C ASP A 235 5.47 5.61 -18.30
N LYS A 236 6.45 6.18 -17.59
CA LYS A 236 7.36 5.43 -16.73
C LYS A 236 6.68 5.06 -15.42
N ASP A 237 6.84 3.82 -14.96
CA ASP A 237 6.26 3.34 -13.71
C ASP A 237 7.22 2.45 -12.92
N THR A 238 7.01 2.41 -11.60
CA THR A 238 7.72 1.45 -10.74
C THR A 238 6.80 0.29 -10.41
N SER A 239 7.32 -0.94 -10.49
CA SER A 239 6.65 -2.10 -9.92
C SER A 239 7.26 -2.42 -8.57
N THR A 240 6.55 -2.08 -7.47
CA THR A 240 6.96 -2.42 -6.10
C THR A 240 7.32 -3.90 -5.97
N ALA A 241 6.54 -4.80 -6.56
CA ALA A 241 6.81 -6.23 -6.51
C ALA A 241 8.15 -6.59 -7.18
N LYS A 242 8.47 -5.98 -8.33
CA LYS A 242 9.75 -6.22 -9.01
C LYS A 242 10.92 -5.67 -8.22
N GLU A 243 10.79 -4.48 -7.63
CA GLU A 243 11.85 -3.92 -6.79
C GLU A 243 12.10 -4.77 -5.54
N LEU A 244 11.05 -5.24 -4.86
CA LEU A 244 11.20 -6.13 -3.69
C LEU A 244 11.83 -7.47 -4.07
N GLN A 245 11.57 -8.00 -5.27
CA GLN A 245 12.20 -9.23 -5.77
C GLN A 245 13.70 -9.08 -6.06
N ARG A 246 14.21 -7.86 -6.26
CA ARG A 246 15.64 -7.61 -6.47
C ARG A 246 16.46 -7.67 -5.18
N LEU A 247 15.81 -7.51 -4.02
CA LEU A 247 16.49 -7.53 -2.74
C LEU A 247 17.08 -8.92 -2.48
N ALA A 248 18.40 -8.95 -2.23
CA ALA A 248 19.07 -10.16 -1.77
C ALA A 248 18.51 -10.58 -0.39
N PRO A 249 18.42 -11.87 -0.05
CA PRO A 249 17.90 -12.32 1.26
C PRO A 249 18.61 -11.71 2.47
N THR A 250 19.84 -11.23 2.29
CA THR A 250 20.68 -10.63 3.32
C THR A 250 20.57 -9.10 3.42
N TYR A 251 19.72 -8.44 2.61
CA TYR A 251 19.58 -6.97 2.59
C TYR A 251 19.32 -6.40 3.99
N ALA A 252 18.61 -7.16 4.83
CA ALA A 252 18.24 -6.77 6.19
C ALA A 252 19.44 -6.61 7.13
N ASN A 253 20.61 -7.15 6.77
CA ASN A 253 21.84 -7.09 7.56
C ASN A 253 22.82 -6.00 7.07
N THR A 254 22.42 -5.19 6.08
CA THR A 254 23.27 -4.15 5.51
C THR A 254 23.28 -2.90 6.38
N GLN A 255 24.42 -2.20 6.40
CA GLN A 255 24.56 -0.94 7.14
C GLN A 255 23.67 0.15 6.53
N SER A 256 23.51 0.17 5.20
CA SER A 256 22.61 1.12 4.55
C SER A 256 21.15 0.92 4.96
N TYR A 257 20.71 -0.31 5.21
CA TYR A 257 19.35 -0.59 5.67
C TYR A 257 19.13 -0.12 7.12
N GLU A 258 20.09 -0.36 8.02
CA GLU A 258 20.04 0.17 9.38
C GLU A 258 19.94 1.70 9.39
N GLN A 259 20.76 2.35 8.56
CA GLN A 259 20.73 3.81 8.40
C GLN A 259 19.39 4.30 7.82
N LEU A 260 18.81 3.58 6.86
CA LEU A 260 17.49 3.90 6.29
C LEU A 260 16.38 3.81 7.34
N ILE A 261 16.39 2.78 8.20
CA ILE A 261 15.43 2.64 9.31
C ILE A 261 15.57 3.81 10.28
N LYS A 262 16.81 4.13 10.68
CA LYS A 262 17.10 5.21 11.63
C LYS A 262 16.66 6.57 11.09
N THR A 263 17.07 6.92 9.87
CA THR A 263 16.71 8.21 9.25
C THR A 263 15.22 8.32 8.98
N SER A 264 14.53 7.22 8.65
CA SER A 264 13.07 7.19 8.56
C SER A 264 12.42 7.60 9.88
N ALA A 265 12.85 7.00 11.00
CA ALA A 265 12.31 7.31 12.32
C ALA A 265 12.58 8.77 12.73
N THR A 266 13.79 9.27 12.48
CA THR A 266 14.16 10.66 12.78
C THR A 266 13.30 11.65 11.98
N LEU A 267 13.15 11.43 10.67
CA LEU A 267 12.34 12.32 9.83
C LEU A 267 10.86 12.29 10.21
N ILE A 268 10.29 11.11 10.50
CA ILE A 268 8.92 11.00 10.99
C ILE A 268 8.75 11.83 12.27
N ASN A 269 9.66 11.68 13.22
CA ASN A 269 9.62 12.43 14.47
C ASN A 269 9.71 13.95 14.23
N ALA A 270 10.59 14.40 13.33
CA ALA A 270 10.73 15.83 12.98
C ALA A 270 9.46 16.39 12.30
N LEU A 271 8.80 15.61 11.43
CA LEU A 271 7.55 16.03 10.78
C LEU A 271 6.38 16.11 11.76
N THR A 272 6.32 15.22 12.76
CA THR A 272 5.20 15.15 13.70
C THR A 272 5.38 16.01 14.96
N THR A 273 6.60 16.45 15.24
CA THR A 273 6.91 17.33 16.39
C THR A 273 6.61 18.79 16.01
N ARG A 274 5.67 19.42 16.71
CA ARG A 274 5.22 20.80 16.40
C ARG A 274 6.31 21.86 16.52
N GLU A 275 7.32 21.63 17.36
CA GLU A 275 8.39 22.59 17.64
C GLU A 275 9.59 22.47 16.67
N SER A 276 9.59 21.49 15.77
CA SER A 276 10.69 21.31 14.82
C SER A 276 10.74 22.47 13.82
N SER A 277 11.92 23.09 13.69
CA SER A 277 12.13 24.17 12.72
C SER A 277 12.16 23.64 11.28
N ILE A 278 11.86 24.51 10.31
CA ILE A 278 11.88 24.16 8.89
C ILE A 278 13.29 23.73 8.44
N GLU A 279 14.33 24.35 8.99
CA GLU A 279 15.73 24.02 8.73
C GLU A 279 16.07 22.61 9.24
N CYS A 280 15.57 22.25 10.42
CA CYS A 280 15.72 20.90 10.96
C CYS A 280 15.07 19.87 10.04
N ILE A 281 13.82 20.11 9.61
CA ILE A 281 13.11 19.19 8.72
C ILE A 281 13.79 19.07 7.35
N LYS A 282 14.27 20.19 6.78
CA LYS A 282 15.08 20.21 5.56
C LYS A 282 16.29 19.30 5.66
N LYS A 283 17.03 19.40 6.77
CA LYS A 283 18.18 18.56 7.05
C LYS A 283 17.79 17.08 7.13
N GLU A 284 16.74 16.74 7.89
CA GLU A 284 16.31 15.35 8.02
C GLU A 284 15.79 14.74 6.70
N ILE A 285 15.17 15.54 5.82
CA ILE A 285 14.81 15.11 4.46
C ILE A 285 16.06 14.78 3.64
N GLN A 286 17.11 15.61 3.73
CA GLN A 286 18.38 15.36 3.02
C GLN A 286 19.08 14.09 3.52
N GLU A 287 19.12 13.88 4.84
CA GLU A 287 19.66 12.67 5.47
C GLU A 287 18.87 11.42 5.05
N TYR A 288 17.54 11.49 5.05
CA TYR A 288 16.68 10.39 4.61
C TYR A 288 16.90 10.04 3.13
N ARG A 289 16.97 11.04 2.24
CA ARG A 289 17.28 10.82 0.82
C ARG A 289 18.67 10.23 0.61
N ALA A 290 19.67 10.68 1.38
CA ALA A 290 21.00 10.10 1.33
C ALA A 290 20.98 8.62 1.74
N ALA A 291 20.21 8.26 2.76
CA ALA A 291 20.02 6.88 3.17
C ALA A 291 19.29 6.04 2.11
N GLN A 292 18.25 6.59 1.46
CA GLN A 292 17.57 5.93 0.33
C GLN A 292 18.54 5.62 -0.82
N ARG A 293 19.38 6.59 -1.22
CA ARG A 293 20.38 6.39 -2.28
C ARG A 293 21.46 5.39 -1.89
N SER A 294 21.93 5.42 -0.65
CA SER A 294 22.89 4.44 -0.12
C SER A 294 22.33 3.01 -0.17
N PHE A 295 21.10 2.84 0.33
CA PHE A 295 20.41 1.55 0.29
C PHE A 295 20.15 1.06 -1.13
N SER A 296 19.75 1.97 -2.02
CA SER A 296 19.56 1.74 -3.45
C SER A 296 20.84 1.20 -4.11
N ALA A 297 21.98 1.85 -3.88
CA ALA A 297 23.27 1.45 -4.45
C ALA A 297 23.76 0.10 -3.93
N GLU A 298 23.62 -0.17 -2.62
CA GLU A 298 24.09 -1.42 -2.01
C GLU A 298 23.21 -2.62 -2.38
N ASN A 299 21.89 -2.42 -2.51
CA ASN A 299 20.92 -3.51 -2.66
C ASN A 299 20.33 -3.65 -4.07
N GLY A 300 20.78 -2.87 -5.04
CA GLY A 300 20.40 -3.02 -6.45
C GLY A 300 18.95 -2.68 -6.77
N VAL A 301 18.31 -1.84 -5.95
CA VAL A 301 16.97 -1.29 -6.18
C VAL A 301 17.08 0.17 -6.60
N GLU A 302 16.21 0.67 -7.47
CA GLU A 302 16.30 2.06 -7.96
C GLU A 302 15.26 2.96 -7.27
N ILE A 303 15.60 3.50 -6.09
CA ILE A 303 14.64 4.30 -5.30
C ILE A 303 14.56 5.74 -5.80
N GLU A 304 15.70 6.39 -6.04
CA GLU A 304 15.75 7.77 -6.53
C GLU A 304 16.65 7.80 -7.77
N PRO A 305 16.09 7.49 -8.97
CA PRO A 305 16.81 7.64 -10.23
C PRO A 305 17.37 9.06 -10.37
N LYS A 306 18.45 9.21 -11.14
CA LYS A 306 19.13 10.50 -11.28
C LYS A 306 18.20 11.59 -11.81
N GLU A 307 17.32 11.26 -12.76
CA GLU A 307 16.35 12.20 -13.32
C GLU A 307 15.36 12.70 -12.26
N ILE A 308 14.94 11.83 -11.33
CA ILE A 308 14.06 12.22 -10.22
C ILE A 308 14.84 13.07 -9.20
N SER A 309 16.10 12.71 -8.94
CA SER A 309 16.99 13.52 -8.09
C SER A 309 17.13 14.94 -8.64
N ASP A 310 17.39 15.10 -9.93
CA ASP A 310 17.56 16.41 -10.58
C ASP A 310 16.26 17.25 -10.53
N LEU A 311 15.08 16.61 -10.62
CA LEU A 311 13.78 17.27 -10.44
C LEU A 311 13.57 17.74 -8.99
N ILE A 312 13.90 16.90 -8.00
CA ILE A 312 13.77 17.23 -6.58
C ILE A 312 14.71 18.39 -6.21
N GLU A 313 15.95 18.39 -6.71
CA GLU A 313 16.89 19.49 -6.48
C GLU A 313 16.37 20.81 -7.07
N SER A 314 15.80 20.76 -8.28
CA SER A 314 15.20 21.93 -8.93
C SER A 314 14.04 22.52 -8.12
N LEU A 315 13.20 21.67 -7.52
CA LEU A 315 12.09 22.10 -6.65
C LEU A 315 12.58 22.72 -5.34
N SER A 316 13.69 22.22 -4.81
CA SER A 316 14.25 22.67 -3.53
C SER A 316 14.75 24.13 -3.56
N ALA A 317 14.94 24.71 -4.75
CA ALA A 317 15.25 26.13 -4.93
C ALA A 317 14.07 27.07 -4.62
N ASN A 318 12.83 26.56 -4.60
CA ASN A 318 11.66 27.37 -4.28
C ASN A 318 11.51 27.55 -2.76
N SER A 319 11.41 28.80 -2.29
CA SER A 319 11.34 29.12 -0.85
C SER A 319 10.11 28.56 -0.14
N ILE A 320 9.01 28.29 -0.85
CA ILE A 320 7.80 27.66 -0.29
C ILE A 320 8.00 26.16 0.01
N VAL A 321 8.99 25.54 -0.63
CA VAL A 321 9.27 24.10 -0.52
C VAL A 321 10.10 23.86 0.73
N VAL A 322 9.54 23.05 1.62
CA VAL A 322 10.25 22.49 2.78
C VAL A 322 11.17 21.37 2.31
N GLY A 323 10.70 20.51 1.42
CA GLY A 323 11.53 19.49 0.79
C GLY A 323 10.71 18.59 -0.12
N ALA A 324 11.40 17.74 -0.87
CA ALA A 324 10.78 16.72 -1.69
C ALA A 324 11.59 15.42 -1.62
N MET A 325 10.93 14.27 -1.78
CA MET A 325 11.54 12.93 -1.64
C MET A 325 10.70 11.85 -2.32
N CYS A 326 11.32 10.75 -2.73
CA CYS A 326 10.62 9.58 -3.27
C CYS A 326 9.74 8.91 -2.19
N VAL A 327 8.57 8.43 -2.61
CA VAL A 327 7.60 7.72 -1.74
C VAL A 327 7.55 6.23 -2.06
N GLY A 328 7.10 5.43 -1.09
CA GLY A 328 6.90 3.99 -1.29
C GLY A 328 8.18 3.27 -1.74
N ALA A 329 8.12 2.60 -2.89
CA ALA A 329 9.27 1.90 -3.47
C ALA A 329 10.23 2.83 -4.24
N GLY A 330 9.82 4.08 -4.52
CA GLY A 330 10.59 4.99 -5.36
C GLY A 330 10.53 4.65 -6.85
N GLY A 331 11.62 4.92 -7.57
CA GLY A 331 11.74 4.78 -9.03
C GLY A 331 11.06 5.93 -9.77
N TYR A 332 10.17 5.64 -10.71
CA TYR A 332 9.54 6.63 -11.60
C TYR A 332 8.06 6.90 -11.28
N ASP A 333 7.55 6.36 -10.18
CA ASP A 333 6.24 6.77 -9.62
C ASP A 333 6.29 8.24 -9.16
N ALA A 334 5.19 8.76 -8.62
CA ALA A 334 5.20 10.12 -8.08
C ALA A 334 6.16 10.24 -6.89
N PHE A 335 6.69 11.45 -6.65
CA PHE A 335 7.45 11.78 -5.44
C PHE A 335 6.68 12.83 -4.61
N LEU A 336 6.97 12.90 -3.32
CA LEU A 336 6.33 13.84 -2.40
C LEU A 336 7.00 15.21 -2.46
N CYS A 337 6.21 16.26 -2.42
CA CYS A 337 6.65 17.62 -2.14
C CYS A 337 5.90 18.15 -0.90
N ILE A 338 6.65 18.75 0.02
CA ILE A 338 6.16 19.33 1.28
C ILE A 338 6.34 20.84 1.21
N THR A 339 5.30 21.59 1.57
CA THR A 339 5.32 23.06 1.57
C THR A 339 4.71 23.61 2.85
N THR A 340 5.04 24.87 3.19
CA THR A 340 4.52 25.57 4.38
C THR A 340 3.19 26.29 4.13
N SER A 341 2.76 26.41 2.87
CA SER A 341 1.50 27.06 2.51
C SER A 341 0.89 26.43 1.26
N VAL A 342 -0.41 26.64 1.05
CA VAL A 342 -1.12 26.18 -0.13
C VAL A 342 -0.47 26.80 -1.37
N ILE A 343 -0.20 25.98 -2.39
CA ILE A 343 0.40 26.44 -3.63
C ILE A 343 -0.68 27.04 -4.56
N ALA A 344 -0.31 28.06 -5.33
CA ALA A 344 -1.14 28.56 -6.42
C ALA A 344 -1.13 27.60 -7.61
N GLU A 345 -2.16 27.66 -8.45
CA GLU A 345 -2.13 26.97 -9.75
C GLU A 345 -0.93 27.45 -10.57
N GLY A 346 -0.24 26.53 -11.24
CA GLY A 346 0.99 26.86 -11.98
C GLY A 346 2.27 26.87 -11.14
N THR A 347 2.23 26.67 -9.81
CA THR A 347 3.46 26.62 -8.99
C THR A 347 4.43 25.53 -9.44
N PHE A 348 3.90 24.37 -9.85
CA PHE A 348 4.68 23.23 -10.32
C PHE A 348 4.41 22.93 -11.79
N MET A 349 4.67 23.91 -12.67
CA MET A 349 4.55 23.69 -14.12
C MET A 349 5.44 22.55 -14.60
N GLY A 350 4.90 21.74 -15.53
CA GLY A 350 5.55 20.52 -16.02
C GLY A 350 5.31 19.28 -15.15
N PHE A 351 4.55 19.40 -14.05
CA PHE A 351 4.16 18.26 -13.22
C PHE A 351 2.66 18.00 -13.27
N LEU A 352 2.29 16.73 -13.23
CA LEU A 352 1.00 16.29 -12.71
C LEU A 352 1.05 16.45 -11.19
N VAL A 353 0.16 17.30 -10.65
CA VAL A 353 0.09 17.62 -9.23
C VAL A 353 -1.13 16.96 -8.61
N VAL A 354 -0.93 16.19 -7.56
CA VAL A 354 -2.03 15.60 -6.77
C VAL A 354 -1.92 16.11 -5.35
N ASN A 355 -2.92 16.89 -4.93
CA ASN A 355 -3.02 17.41 -3.57
C ASN A 355 -3.38 16.27 -2.60
N ILE A 356 -2.53 16.05 -1.60
CA ILE A 356 -2.80 15.15 -0.48
C ILE A 356 -3.46 16.02 0.60
N THR A 357 -4.75 16.31 0.42
CA THR A 357 -5.50 17.10 1.41
C THR A 357 -5.71 16.24 2.64
N LEU A 358 -5.00 16.56 3.72
CA LEU A 358 -5.05 15.82 4.99
C LEU A 358 -6.41 15.93 5.69
#